data_AF-A0A966SIJ1-F1
#
_entry.id   AF-A0A966SIJ1-F1
#
_cell.length_a   1.000
_cell.length_b   1.000
_cell.length_c   1.000
_cell.angle_alpha   90.00
_cell.angle_beta   90.00
_cell.angle_gamma   90.00
#
_symmetry.space_group_name_H-M   'P 1'
#
loop_
_entity.id
_entity.type
_entity.pdbx_description
1 polymer ?
#
loop_
_entity_poly.entity_id
_entity_poly.type
_entity_poly.pdbx_seq_one_letter_code
_entity_poly.pdbx_strand_id
1 'polypeptide(L)' 'MTLTEKLLARAAGKASVQAGDNIWVKADVLMTHDVCGPGTIGVFKREFGKTAKVWDKQRVVIIPDHYIFT' A
#
# COMPACT_ATOMS: atom_id res chain seq x y z
N MET A 1 24.04 0.29 7.54
CA MET A 1 22.60 0.16 7.28
C MET A 1 21.89 -0.43 8.49
N THR A 2 20.89 0.26 9.01
CA THR A 2 19.90 -0.23 9.98
C THR A 2 19.03 -1.34 9.37
N LEU A 3 18.19 -2.00 10.18
CA LEU A 3 17.23 -2.99 9.69
C LEU A 3 16.27 -2.36 8.67
N THR A 4 15.73 -1.19 8.96
CA THR A 4 14.83 -0.44 8.07
C THR A 4 15.50 -0.13 6.74
N GLU A 5 16.74 0.37 6.75
CA GLU A 5 17.49 0.66 5.52
C GLU A 5 17.73 -0.61 4.69
N LYS A 6 18.04 -1.75 5.32
CA LYS A 6 18.19 -3.03 4.59
C LYS A 6 16.89 -3.48 3.93
N LEU A 7 15.75 -3.36 4.63
CA LEU A 7 14.44 -3.74 4.09
C LEU A 7 14.02 -2.83 2.92
N LEU A 8 14.22 -1.52 3.06
CA LEU A 8 13.92 -0.53 2.02
C LEU A 8 14.86 -0.67 0.82
N ALA A 9 16.17 -0.89 1.03
CA ALA A 9 17.12 -1.15 -0.04
C ALA A 9 16.71 -2.38 -0.85
N ARG A 10 16.36 -3.48 -0.16
CA ARG A 10 15.83 -4.70 -0.81
C ARG A 10 14.55 -4.43 -1.60
N ALA A 11 13.57 -3.74 -1.01
CA ALA A 11 12.29 -3.45 -1.66
C ALA A 11 12.41 -2.49 -2.86
N ALA A 12 13.46 -1.65 -2.87
CA ALA A 12 13.80 -0.74 -3.96
C ALA A 12 14.76 -1.35 -5.01
N GLY A 13 15.25 -2.58 -4.81
CA GLY A 13 16.26 -3.19 -5.68
C GLY A 13 17.62 -2.48 -5.66
N LYS A 14 17.97 -1.82 -4.54
CA LYS A 14 19.22 -1.09 -4.35
C LYS A 14 20.18 -1.85 -3.44
N ALA A 15 21.49 -1.66 -3.64
CA ALA A 15 22.53 -2.25 -2.79
C ALA A 15 22.53 -1.64 -1.37
N SER A 16 22.22 -0.35 -1.25
CA SER A 16 22.10 0.37 0.01
C SER A 16 21.19 1.59 -0.13
N VAL A 17 20.63 2.04 1.00
CA VAL A 17 19.92 3.32 1.15
C VAL A 17 20.29 3.93 2.50
N GLN A 18 20.04 5.22 2.66
CA GLN A 18 20.23 5.97 3.92
C GLN A 18 19.05 6.91 4.18
N ALA A 19 18.90 7.35 5.43
CA ALA A 19 17.90 8.36 5.78
C ALA A 19 18.06 9.63 4.91
N GLY A 20 16.95 10.11 4.35
CA GLY A 20 16.92 11.24 3.41
C GLY A 20 16.88 10.84 1.93
N ASP A 21 17.12 9.57 1.60
CA ASP A 21 17.01 9.10 0.21
C ASP A 21 15.54 9.03 -0.24
N ASN A 22 15.27 9.54 -1.45
CA ASN A 22 14.03 9.27 -2.17
C ASN A 22 14.16 7.96 -2.97
N ILE A 23 13.28 7.00 -2.70
CA ILE A 23 13.30 5.68 -3.33
C ILE A 23 11.92 5.26 -3.79
N TRP A 24 11.87 4.44 -4.84
CA TRP A 24 10.66 3.74 -5.27
C TRP A 24 10.72 2.32 -4.75
N VAL A 25 9.63 1.87 -4.12
CA VAL A 25 9.50 0.51 -3.59
C VAL A 25 8.24 -0.14 -4.13
N LYS A 26 8.26 -1.46 -4.31
CA LYS A 26 7.05 -2.22 -4.60
C LYS A 26 6.35 -2.55 -3.29
N ALA A 27 5.11 -2.11 -3.15
CA ALA A 27 4.29 -2.50 -2.00
C ALA A 27 4.04 -4.01 -2.00
N ASP A 28 4.39 -4.68 -0.91
CA ASP A 28 4.19 -6.12 -0.78
C ASP A 28 2.74 -6.48 -0.46
N VAL A 29 2.12 -5.73 0.45
CA VAL A 29 0.72 -5.86 0.85
C VAL A 29 0.17 -4.46 1.11
N LEU A 30 -1.06 -4.18 0.67
CA LEU A 30 -1.84 -3.01 1.08
C LEU A 30 -3.00 -3.48 1.94
N MET A 31 -3.14 -2.87 3.11
CA MET A 31 -4.26 -3.12 4.00
C MET A 31 -5.07 -1.84 4.16
N THR A 32 -6.39 -1.97 4.17
CA THR A 32 -7.31 -0.90 4.55
C THR A 32 -8.49 -1.48 5.34
N HIS A 33 -9.33 -0.61 5.87
CA HIS A 33 -10.48 -0.96 6.70
C HIS A 33 -11.71 -0.18 6.28
N ASP A 34 -12.86 -0.56 6.82
CA ASP A 34 -14.18 0.01 6.52
C ASP A 34 -14.30 1.55 6.66
N VAL A 35 -13.58 2.19 7.58
CA VAL A 35 -13.60 3.66 7.73
C VAL A 35 -12.87 4.35 6.57
N CYS A 36 -11.66 3.91 6.23
CA CYS A 36 -10.80 4.59 5.25
C CYS A 36 -11.01 4.09 3.81
N GLY A 37 -11.33 2.81 3.67
CA GLY A 37 -11.40 2.08 2.41
C GLY A 37 -12.34 2.71 1.38
N PRO A 38 -13.62 2.99 1.71
CA PRO A 38 -14.58 3.53 0.75
C PRO A 38 -14.11 4.84 0.11
N GLY A 39 -13.55 5.76 0.90
CA GLY A 39 -13.03 7.04 0.41
C GLY A 39 -11.84 6.85 -0.54
N THR A 40 -10.84 6.05 -0.14
CA THR A 40 -9.66 5.75 -0.96
C THR A 40 -10.05 5.05 -2.27
N ILE A 41 -10.98 4.09 -2.23
CA ILE A 41 -11.48 3.40 -3.42
C ILE A 41 -12.20 4.38 -4.35
N GLY A 42 -13.01 5.29 -3.81
CA GLY A 42 -13.69 6.34 -4.58
C GLY A 42 -12.70 7.24 -5.32
N VAL A 43 -11.66 7.72 -4.64
CA VAL A 43 -10.58 8.50 -5.26
C VAL A 43 -9.87 7.69 -6.33
N PHE A 44 -9.48 6.44 -6.05
CA PHE A 44 -8.81 5.58 -7.02
C PHE A 44 -9.63 5.41 -8.31
N LYS A 45 -10.94 5.17 -8.20
CA LYS A 45 -11.82 5.03 -9.36
C LYS A 45 -12.04 6.36 -10.10
N ARG A 46 -12.03 7.49 -9.41
CA ARG A 46 -12.12 8.82 -10.02
C ARG A 46 -10.88 9.15 -10.83
N GLU A 47 -9.69 8.95 -10.27
CA GLU A 47 -8.42 9.32 -10.90
C GLU A 47 -7.96 8.31 -11.98
N PHE A 48 -8.22 7.02 -11.77
CA PHE A 48 -7.74 5.95 -12.67
C PHE A 48 -8.84 5.29 -13.51
N GLY A 49 -10.11 5.70 -13.32
CA GLY A 49 -11.27 5.25 -14.08
C GLY A 49 -12.08 4.13 -13.40
N LYS A 50 -13.36 4.03 -13.78
CA LYS A 50 -14.32 3.09 -13.17
C LYS A 50 -13.90 1.62 -13.31
N THR A 51 -13.20 1.27 -14.39
CA THR A 51 -12.72 -0.07 -14.69
C THR A 51 -11.30 -0.35 -14.18
N ALA A 52 -10.66 0.61 -13.50
CA ALA A 52 -9.31 0.44 -12.94
C ALA A 52 -9.23 -0.79 -12.03
N LYS A 53 -8.12 -1.52 -12.13
CA LYS A 53 -7.84 -2.72 -11.33
C LYS A 53 -6.67 -2.43 -10.40
N VAL A 54 -6.72 -3.01 -9.19
CA VAL A 54 -5.56 -3.04 -8.30
C VAL A 54 -4.43 -3.86 -8.93
N TRP A 55 -3.18 -3.59 -8.53
CA TRP A 55 -2.02 -4.26 -9.12
C TRP A 55 -1.99 -5.77 -8.83
N ASP A 56 -2.47 -6.18 -7.66
CA ASP A 56 -2.57 -7.58 -7.26
C ASP A 56 -3.71 -7.75 -6.24
N LYS A 57 -4.71 -8.58 -6.56
CA LYS A 57 -5.87 -8.81 -5.69
C LYS A 57 -5.55 -9.68 -4.48
N GLN A 58 -4.50 -10.52 -4.55
CA GLN A 58 -4.08 -11.37 -3.44
C GLN A 58 -3.25 -10.60 -2.40
N ARG A 59 -2.81 -9.38 -2.74
CA ARG A 59 -2.00 -8.50 -1.87
C ARG A 59 -2.80 -7.31 -1.33
N VAL A 60 -4.12 -7.29 -1.54
CA VAL A 60 -5.01 -6.27 -0.98
C VAL A 60 -5.88 -6.90 0.08
N VAL A 61 -5.74 -6.42 1.31
CA VAL A 61 -6.51 -6.89 2.48
C VAL A 61 -7.48 -5.78 2.90
N ILE A 62 -8.76 -6.13 3.02
CA ILE A 62 -9.80 -5.23 3.48
C ILE A 62 -10.41 -5.83 4.74
N ILE A 63 -10.37 -5.10 5.85
CA ILE A 63 -10.83 -5.57 7.16
C ILE A 63 -12.04 -4.74 7.61
N PRO A 64 -13.22 -5.34 7.77
CA PRO A 64 -14.39 -4.67 8.34
C PRO A 64 -14.43 -4.91 9.86
N ASP A 65 -13.82 -4.01 10.63
CA ASP A 65 -13.70 -4.14 12.09
C ASP A 65 -14.19 -2.93 12.91
N HIS A 66 -14.35 -1.73 12.31
CA HIS A 66 -14.74 -0.54 13.08
C HIS A 66 -16.25 -0.39 13.22
N TYR A 67 -17.01 -0.66 12.15
CA TYR A 67 -18.47 -0.62 12.10
C TYR A 67 -19.04 -2.03 12.04
N ILE A 68 -18.79 -2.78 13.11
CA ILE A 68 -19.47 -4.04 13.38
C ILE A 68 -20.85 -3.73 13.96
N PHE A 69 -21.88 -3.83 13.12
CA PHE A 69 -23.25 -3.88 13.62
C PHE A 69 -23.46 -5.25 14.28
N THR A 70 -23.41 -5.28 15.60
CA THR A 70 -23.94 -6.38 16.41
C THR A 70 -25.42 -6.16 16.67
#